data_AF-A0A690M148-F1
#
_entry.id   AF-A0A690M148-F1
#
_cell.length_a   1.000
_cell.length_b   1.000
_cell.length_c   1.000
_cell.angle_alpha   90.00
_cell.angle_beta   90.00
_cell.angle_gamma   90.00
#
_symmetry.space_group_name_H-M   'P 1'
#
loop_
_entity.id
_entity.type
_entity.pdbx_description
1 polymer ?
#
loop_
_entity_poly.entity_id
_entity_poly.type
_entity_poly.pdbx_seq_one_letter_code
_entity_poly.pdbx_strand_id
1 'polypeptide(L)'
;MKKYKYMPKTKEELKVLVEDESIYLGDIDTKYITDMSCLFTNSTRKDFSGIEKWNTSKVITMAHMFSLCRFFNQDISRWDVGEVENMSYMFHGCHYFNQPLGDWDVRNVETMAGMFWGCESFNQNISKWNVGRVVNMDSMFARCYDFNQPLGDWDVRKVENMNSMFSSCKSFNQPLGDWDVKSVKSMRFMFHKCYVFNQDISKWDVRKDQYTENTFLDCPIDNSNKPEALQELSI
;
A
#
# COMPACT_ATOMS: atom_id res chain seq x y z
N MET A 1 -6.47 -24.89 -25.35
CA MET A 1 -5.66 -24.88 -24.10
C MET A 1 -4.54 -23.85 -24.26
N LYS A 2 -4.34 -22.95 -23.29
CA LYS A 2 -3.14 -22.07 -23.29
C LYS A 2 -1.90 -22.96 -23.21
N LYS A 3 -0.92 -22.75 -24.08
CA LYS A 3 0.33 -23.53 -24.11
C LYS A 3 1.41 -22.73 -23.37
N TYR A 4 1.55 -22.98 -22.08
CA TYR A 4 2.65 -22.44 -21.28
C TYR A 4 3.96 -23.18 -21.62
N LYS A 5 5.09 -22.47 -21.56
CA LYS A 5 6.43 -23.08 -21.75
C LYS A 5 7.07 -23.49 -20.42
N TYR A 6 6.76 -22.76 -19.36
CA TYR A 6 7.33 -22.98 -18.03
C TYR A 6 6.21 -23.20 -17.01
N MET A 7 6.42 -24.10 -16.06
CA MET A 7 5.42 -24.46 -15.05
C MET A 7 6.09 -24.68 -13.69
N PRO A 8 6.62 -23.61 -13.06
CA PRO A 8 7.27 -23.70 -11.76
C PRO A 8 6.28 -24.20 -10.70
N LYS A 9 6.78 -25.02 -9.78
CA LYS A 9 6.07 -25.56 -8.61
C LYS A 9 6.44 -24.84 -7.33
N THR A 10 7.58 -24.17 -7.31
CA THR A 10 8.09 -23.44 -6.15
C THR A 10 8.37 -21.98 -6.50
N LYS A 11 8.47 -21.14 -5.47
CA LYS A 11 8.87 -19.74 -5.63
C LYS A 11 10.27 -19.65 -6.23
N GLU A 12 11.19 -20.53 -5.83
CA GLU A 12 12.58 -20.54 -6.28
C GLU A 12 12.68 -20.83 -7.78
N GLU A 13 11.90 -21.79 -8.28
CA GLU A 13 11.81 -22.07 -9.72
C GLU A 13 11.23 -20.88 -10.48
N LEU A 14 10.18 -20.24 -9.97
CA LEU A 14 9.63 -19.02 -10.58
C LEU A 14 10.65 -17.88 -10.57
N LYS A 15 11.40 -17.72 -9.47
CA LYS A 15 12.39 -16.66 -9.31
C LYS A 15 13.48 -16.73 -10.37
N VAL A 16 14.00 -17.93 -10.65
CA VAL A 16 14.98 -18.12 -11.73
C VAL A 16 14.43 -17.71 -13.10
N LEU A 17 13.14 -18.00 -13.37
CA LEU A 17 12.52 -17.66 -14.64
C LEU A 17 12.27 -16.15 -14.82
N VAL A 18 11.95 -15.43 -13.74
CA VAL A 18 11.68 -13.99 -13.81
C VAL A 18 12.94 -13.13 -13.88
N GLU A 19 14.07 -13.66 -13.36
CA GLU A 19 15.41 -13.05 -13.47
C GLU A 19 15.94 -13.09 -14.91
N ASP A 20 15.49 -14.04 -15.74
CA ASP A 20 15.80 -14.07 -17.17
C ASP A 20 14.90 -13.07 -17.94
N GLU A 21 15.48 -11.91 -18.27
CA GLU A 21 14.80 -10.85 -19.03
C GLU A 21 14.40 -11.28 -20.46
N SER A 22 14.96 -12.37 -21.01
CA SER A 22 14.58 -12.89 -22.33
C SER A 22 13.28 -13.70 -22.33
N ILE A 23 12.83 -14.16 -21.15
CA ILE A 23 11.59 -14.92 -21.00
C ILE A 23 10.39 -13.97 -21.06
N TYR A 24 9.44 -14.27 -21.95
CA TYR A 24 8.12 -13.63 -21.94
C TYR A 24 7.32 -14.12 -20.73
N LEU A 25 6.93 -13.23 -19.81
CA LEU A 25 6.30 -13.61 -18.54
C LEU A 25 4.98 -14.35 -18.74
N GLY A 26 4.27 -14.09 -19.84
CA GLY A 26 3.03 -14.78 -20.19
C GLY A 26 3.19 -16.26 -20.57
N ASP A 27 4.42 -16.73 -20.78
CA ASP A 27 4.72 -18.14 -21.05
C ASP A 27 4.84 -18.99 -19.76
N ILE A 28 4.73 -18.36 -18.58
CA ILE A 28 4.89 -19.01 -17.28
C ILE A 28 3.51 -19.33 -16.67
N ASP A 29 3.27 -20.59 -16.30
CA ASP A 29 2.08 -21.04 -15.56
C ASP A 29 2.33 -20.95 -14.05
N THR A 30 1.76 -19.93 -13.40
CA THR A 30 1.96 -19.66 -11.96
C THR A 30 0.94 -20.34 -11.04
N LYS A 31 0.08 -21.23 -11.55
CA LYS A 31 -1.08 -21.77 -10.79
C LYS A 31 -0.75 -22.58 -9.52
N TYR A 32 0.52 -22.93 -9.31
CA TYR A 32 0.99 -23.66 -8.12
C TYR A 32 1.65 -22.75 -7.09
N ILE A 33 1.90 -21.49 -7.44
CA ILE A 33 2.67 -20.57 -6.61
C ILE A 33 1.75 -19.95 -5.56
N THR A 34 2.14 -20.11 -4.30
CA THR A 34 1.45 -19.52 -3.15
C THR A 34 2.23 -18.36 -2.52
N ASP A 35 3.51 -18.24 -2.84
CA ASP A 35 4.41 -17.20 -2.34
C ASP A 35 5.06 -16.48 -3.52
N MET A 36 4.68 -15.23 -3.74
CA MET A 36 5.25 -14.34 -4.75
C MET A 36 6.18 -13.27 -4.13
N SER A 37 6.58 -13.46 -2.88
CA SER A 37 7.44 -12.50 -2.20
C SER A 37 8.78 -12.34 -2.91
N CYS A 38 9.22 -11.10 -3.01
CA CYS A 38 10.52 -10.71 -3.56
C CYS A 38 10.84 -11.22 -4.99
N LEU A 39 9.85 -11.61 -5.81
CA LEU A 39 10.11 -12.15 -7.15
C LEU A 39 10.86 -11.18 -8.07
N PHE A 40 10.52 -9.89 -7.98
CA PHE A 40 11.15 -8.84 -8.78
C PHE A 40 11.93 -7.84 -7.93
N THR A 41 12.22 -8.09 -6.66
CA THR A 41 12.92 -7.10 -5.81
C THR A 41 14.21 -6.59 -6.48
N ASN A 42 14.36 -5.27 -6.59
CA ASN A 42 15.46 -4.58 -7.27
C ASN A 42 15.61 -4.91 -8.78
N SER A 43 14.58 -5.48 -9.42
CA SER A 43 14.66 -5.84 -10.83
C SER A 43 14.82 -4.59 -11.71
N THR A 44 15.76 -4.68 -12.66
CA THR A 44 15.96 -3.67 -13.70
C THR A 44 15.11 -3.90 -14.93
N ARG A 45 14.30 -4.98 -14.93
CA ARG A 45 13.43 -5.38 -16.02
C ARG A 45 12.50 -4.23 -16.42
N LYS A 46 12.37 -3.99 -17.73
CA LYS A 46 11.50 -2.94 -18.28
C LYS A 46 10.24 -3.48 -18.93
N ASP A 47 10.34 -4.67 -19.54
CA ASP A 47 9.21 -5.33 -20.17
C ASP A 47 8.59 -6.37 -19.23
N PHE A 48 7.43 -6.03 -18.68
CA PHE A 48 6.62 -6.93 -17.84
C PHE A 48 5.45 -7.56 -18.61
N SER A 49 5.44 -7.47 -19.94
CA SER A 49 4.32 -7.98 -20.73
C SER A 49 4.07 -9.47 -20.47
N GLY A 50 2.79 -9.84 -20.40
CA GLY A 50 2.34 -11.19 -20.10
C GLY A 50 2.13 -11.47 -18.61
N ILE A 51 2.65 -10.64 -17.70
CA ILE A 51 2.43 -10.79 -16.25
C ILE A 51 0.95 -10.65 -15.88
N GLU A 52 0.16 -9.88 -16.66
CA GLU A 52 -1.27 -9.70 -16.48
C GLU A 52 -2.07 -11.02 -16.68
N LYS A 53 -1.43 -12.05 -17.23
CA LYS A 53 -2.02 -13.38 -17.48
C LYS A 53 -1.74 -14.39 -16.38
N TRP A 54 -0.93 -14.04 -15.38
CA TRP A 54 -0.58 -14.93 -14.28
C TRP A 54 -1.82 -15.33 -13.48
N ASN A 55 -1.83 -16.57 -13.02
CA ASN A 55 -2.82 -17.03 -12.07
C ASN A 55 -2.28 -16.76 -10.65
N THR A 56 -2.96 -15.86 -9.94
CA THR A 56 -2.62 -15.44 -8.58
C THR A 56 -3.62 -15.96 -7.53
N SER A 57 -4.62 -16.75 -7.91
CA SER A 57 -5.76 -17.13 -7.05
C SER A 57 -5.41 -18.03 -5.86
N LYS A 58 -4.15 -18.42 -5.71
CA LYS A 58 -3.63 -19.22 -4.59
C LYS A 58 -2.50 -18.52 -3.83
N VAL A 59 -2.17 -17.29 -4.24
CA VAL A 59 -1.08 -16.53 -3.63
C VAL A 59 -1.53 -16.03 -2.27
N ILE A 60 -0.76 -16.37 -1.25
CA ILE A 60 -0.97 -15.99 0.15
C ILE A 60 -0.14 -14.76 0.51
N THR A 61 1.03 -14.59 -0.12
CA THR A 61 1.92 -13.44 0.14
C THR A 61 2.49 -12.86 -1.15
N MET A 62 2.43 -11.53 -1.25
CA MET A 62 3.05 -10.71 -2.29
C MET A 62 4.06 -9.72 -1.70
N ALA A 63 4.53 -9.99 -0.47
CA ALA A 63 5.44 -9.10 0.25
C ALA A 63 6.69 -8.77 -0.59
N HIS A 64 7.00 -7.49 -0.74
CA HIS A 64 8.13 -6.99 -1.52
C HIS A 64 8.17 -7.44 -3.00
N MET A 65 7.08 -7.96 -3.59
CA MET A 65 7.09 -8.58 -4.93
C MET A 65 7.76 -7.69 -6.00
N PHE A 66 7.47 -6.39 -6.01
CA PHE A 66 8.06 -5.39 -6.91
C PHE A 66 8.88 -4.33 -6.14
N SER A 67 9.36 -4.64 -4.95
CA SER A 67 10.12 -3.67 -4.14
C SER A 67 11.34 -3.17 -4.91
N LEU A 68 11.48 -1.85 -5.03
CA LEU A 68 12.51 -1.12 -5.75
C LEU A 68 12.53 -1.36 -7.27
N CYS A 69 11.43 -1.89 -7.84
CA CYS A 69 11.22 -1.94 -9.29
C CYS A 69 10.83 -0.58 -9.86
N ARG A 70 11.81 0.32 -10.01
CA ARG A 70 11.56 1.72 -10.41
C ARG A 70 10.69 1.88 -11.66
N PHE A 71 10.78 0.95 -12.62
CA PHE A 71 10.07 1.00 -13.91
C PHE A 71 8.77 0.18 -13.96
N PHE A 72 8.37 -0.47 -12.86
CA PHE A 72 7.15 -1.28 -12.88
C PHE A 72 5.90 -0.39 -12.93
N ASN A 73 5.08 -0.57 -13.97
CA ASN A 73 3.79 0.11 -14.17
C ASN A 73 2.84 -0.74 -15.04
N GLN A 74 2.96 -2.06 -15.02
CA GLN A 74 2.15 -2.95 -15.85
C GLN A 74 0.77 -3.16 -15.23
N ASP A 75 -0.28 -3.13 -16.05
CA ASP A 75 -1.65 -3.37 -15.59
C ASP A 75 -1.81 -4.80 -15.04
N ILE A 76 -2.14 -4.87 -13.75
CA ILE A 76 -2.40 -6.10 -12.98
C ILE A 76 -3.79 -6.06 -12.33
N SER A 77 -4.69 -5.21 -12.82
CA SER A 77 -6.05 -5.05 -12.32
C SER A 77 -6.86 -6.36 -12.32
N ARG A 78 -6.50 -7.31 -13.19
CA ARG A 78 -7.17 -8.61 -13.36
C ARG A 78 -6.66 -9.72 -12.45
N TRP A 79 -5.66 -9.45 -11.61
CA TRP A 79 -5.17 -10.44 -10.66
C TRP A 79 -6.22 -10.74 -9.60
N ASP A 80 -6.34 -12.03 -9.28
CA ASP A 80 -7.12 -12.49 -8.14
C ASP A 80 -6.21 -12.46 -6.90
N VAL A 81 -6.47 -11.52 -5.99
CA VAL A 81 -5.71 -11.33 -4.75
C VAL A 81 -6.52 -11.73 -3.51
N GLY A 82 -7.65 -12.43 -3.68
CA GLY A 82 -8.60 -12.71 -2.60
C GLY A 82 -8.03 -13.56 -1.47
N GLU A 83 -7.01 -14.38 -1.73
CA GLU A 83 -6.33 -15.21 -0.72
C GLU A 83 -5.08 -14.56 -0.13
N VAL A 84 -4.71 -13.34 -0.57
CA VAL A 84 -3.48 -12.69 -0.11
C VAL A 84 -3.69 -12.12 1.30
N GLU A 85 -2.79 -12.51 2.22
CA GLU A 85 -2.78 -12.04 3.60
C GLU A 85 -1.70 -10.96 3.83
N ASN A 86 -0.63 -10.96 3.03
CA ASN A 86 0.49 -10.05 3.18
C ASN A 86 0.86 -9.32 1.87
N MET A 87 0.68 -7.99 1.86
CA MET A 87 1.05 -7.09 0.77
C MET A 87 2.15 -6.08 1.17
N SER A 88 2.88 -6.34 2.25
CA SER A 88 3.87 -5.38 2.75
C SER A 88 4.92 -5.07 1.69
N TYR A 89 5.18 -3.78 1.46
CA TYR A 89 6.19 -3.28 0.52
C TYR A 89 6.03 -3.78 -0.92
N MET A 90 4.86 -4.27 -1.34
CA MET A 90 4.65 -4.89 -2.65
C MET A 90 5.11 -3.99 -3.81
N PHE A 91 4.84 -2.69 -3.75
CA PHE A 91 5.24 -1.69 -4.74
C PHE A 91 6.24 -0.67 -4.21
N HIS A 92 6.85 -0.89 -3.05
CA HIS A 92 7.79 0.05 -2.45
C HIS A 92 8.83 0.53 -3.47
N GLY A 93 8.97 1.83 -3.69
CA GLY A 93 9.93 2.40 -4.65
C GLY A 93 9.61 2.20 -6.14
N CYS A 94 8.40 1.73 -6.50
CA CYS A 94 7.92 1.75 -7.88
C CYS A 94 7.46 3.17 -8.26
N HIS A 95 8.41 4.06 -8.56
CA HIS A 95 8.15 5.51 -8.71
C HIS A 95 7.02 5.86 -9.70
N TYR A 96 6.90 5.10 -10.79
CA TYR A 96 5.92 5.34 -11.87
C TYR A 96 4.65 4.51 -11.75
N PHE A 97 4.51 3.66 -10.73
CA PHE A 97 3.35 2.79 -10.60
C PHE A 97 2.07 3.60 -10.36
N ASN A 98 1.10 3.46 -11.26
CA ASN A 98 -0.18 4.17 -11.19
C ASN A 98 -1.31 3.39 -11.92
N GLN A 99 -1.36 2.07 -11.74
CA GLN A 99 -2.34 1.20 -12.40
C GLN A 99 -3.60 0.98 -11.54
N PRO A 100 -4.79 0.83 -12.14
CA PRO A 100 -6.04 0.71 -11.39
C PRO A 100 -6.05 -0.58 -10.55
N LEU A 101 -6.24 -0.44 -9.24
CA LEU A 101 -6.35 -1.56 -8.28
C LEU A 101 -7.69 -1.58 -7.53
N GLY A 102 -8.63 -0.69 -7.88
CA GLY A 102 -9.86 -0.47 -7.11
C GLY A 102 -10.80 -1.67 -7.03
N ASP A 103 -10.68 -2.63 -7.96
CA ASP A 103 -11.48 -3.86 -8.01
C ASP A 103 -10.82 -5.05 -7.30
N TRP A 104 -9.63 -4.86 -6.71
CA TRP A 104 -8.98 -5.89 -5.91
C TRP A 104 -9.76 -6.18 -4.63
N ASP A 105 -9.94 -7.47 -4.36
CA ASP A 105 -10.53 -7.95 -3.13
C ASP A 105 -9.45 -8.17 -2.06
N VAL A 106 -9.24 -7.15 -1.23
CA VAL A 106 -8.20 -7.16 -0.19
C VAL A 106 -8.71 -7.57 1.19
N ARG A 107 -9.92 -8.17 1.27
CA ARG A 107 -10.59 -8.45 2.56
C ARG A 107 -9.79 -9.34 3.52
N ASN A 108 -8.87 -10.14 3.00
CA ASN A 108 -8.03 -11.08 3.75
C ASN A 108 -6.66 -10.51 4.14
N VAL A 109 -6.29 -9.33 3.62
CA VAL A 109 -4.99 -8.72 3.90
C VAL A 109 -4.91 -8.28 5.35
N GLU A 110 -3.86 -8.71 6.04
CA GLU A 110 -3.57 -8.37 7.43
C GLU A 110 -2.51 -7.26 7.54
N THR A 111 -1.62 -7.13 6.55
CA THR A 111 -0.59 -6.07 6.53
C THR A 111 -0.42 -5.44 5.15
N MET A 112 -0.42 -4.11 5.15
CA MET A 112 -0.15 -3.25 3.98
C MET A 112 1.03 -2.30 4.24
N ALA A 113 1.87 -2.62 5.22
CA ALA A 113 3.00 -1.78 5.61
C ALA A 113 3.89 -1.47 4.40
N GLY A 114 4.11 -0.18 4.12
CA GLY A 114 4.95 0.31 3.03
C GLY A 114 4.51 -0.08 1.63
N MET A 115 3.27 -0.58 1.43
CA MET A 115 2.82 -1.15 0.15
C MET A 115 3.09 -0.23 -1.04
N PHE A 116 2.84 1.08 -0.90
CA PHE A 116 3.08 2.10 -1.92
C PHE A 116 4.18 3.09 -1.52
N TRP A 117 5.01 2.80 -0.52
CA TRP A 117 6.02 3.75 -0.06
C TRP A 117 6.98 4.12 -1.20
N GLY A 118 7.00 5.39 -1.61
CA GLY A 118 7.83 5.88 -2.71
C GLY A 118 7.25 5.62 -4.11
N CYS A 119 5.98 5.23 -4.22
CA CYS A 119 5.25 5.28 -5.48
C CYS A 119 4.84 6.72 -5.78
N GLU A 120 5.80 7.53 -6.22
CA GLU A 120 5.64 8.99 -6.35
C GLU A 120 4.42 9.40 -7.20
N SER A 121 4.08 8.60 -8.23
CA SER A 121 2.98 8.84 -9.17
C SER A 121 1.64 8.19 -8.79
N PHE A 122 1.56 7.42 -7.70
CA PHE A 122 0.37 6.64 -7.39
C PHE A 122 -0.78 7.54 -6.91
N ASN A 123 -1.90 7.50 -7.63
CA ASN A 123 -3.11 8.26 -7.29
C ASN A 123 -4.41 7.53 -7.73
N GLN A 124 -4.42 6.20 -7.62
CA GLN A 124 -5.57 5.39 -8.06
C GLN A 124 -6.62 5.25 -6.97
N ASN A 125 -7.89 5.30 -7.37
CA ASN A 125 -9.00 5.17 -6.45
C ASN A 125 -9.09 3.73 -5.89
N ILE A 126 -8.89 3.63 -4.58
CA ILE A 126 -8.96 2.39 -3.77
C ILE A 126 -10.00 2.51 -2.63
N SER A 127 -10.93 3.46 -2.74
CA SER A 127 -11.98 3.70 -1.74
C SER A 127 -12.85 2.47 -1.44
N LYS A 128 -12.99 1.56 -2.41
CA LYS A 128 -13.80 0.33 -2.30
C LYS A 128 -13.13 -0.82 -1.55
N TRP A 129 -11.86 -0.68 -1.20
CA TRP A 129 -11.13 -1.74 -0.50
C TRP A 129 -11.71 -2.01 0.88
N ASN A 130 -11.95 -3.28 1.19
CA ASN A 130 -12.30 -3.72 2.54
C ASN A 130 -11.02 -3.98 3.35
N VAL A 131 -10.60 -2.99 4.14
CA VAL A 131 -9.38 -3.05 4.97
C VAL A 131 -9.63 -3.51 6.41
N GLY A 132 -10.82 -4.02 6.73
CA GLY A 132 -11.24 -4.33 8.12
C GLY A 132 -10.48 -5.48 8.81
N ARG A 133 -9.57 -6.16 8.12
CA ARG A 133 -8.61 -7.13 8.70
C ARG A 133 -7.19 -6.58 8.86
N VAL A 134 -6.88 -5.43 8.26
CA VAL A 134 -5.53 -4.86 8.29
C VAL A 134 -5.19 -4.40 9.71
N VAL A 135 -4.03 -4.84 10.20
CA VAL A 135 -3.49 -4.45 11.51
C VAL A 135 -2.33 -3.45 11.39
N ASN A 136 -1.66 -3.39 10.23
CA ASN A 136 -0.49 -2.55 10.02
C ASN A 136 -0.53 -1.81 8.68
N MET A 137 -0.53 -0.47 8.75
CA MET A 137 -0.49 0.46 7.62
C MET A 137 0.73 1.42 7.70
N ASP A 138 1.77 1.04 8.45
CA ASP A 138 3.02 1.80 8.57
C ASP A 138 3.53 2.21 7.19
N SER A 139 3.76 3.50 6.99
CA SER A 139 4.33 4.08 5.78
C SER A 139 3.60 3.73 4.47
N MET A 140 2.35 3.25 4.52
CA MET A 140 1.66 2.67 3.36
C MET A 140 1.69 3.57 2.11
N PHE A 141 1.48 4.88 2.27
CA PHE A 141 1.51 5.88 1.21
C PHE A 141 2.67 6.87 1.33
N ALA A 142 3.64 6.64 2.23
CA ALA A 142 4.73 7.58 2.43
C ALA A 142 5.38 7.96 1.07
N ARG A 143 5.60 9.24 0.83
CA ARG A 143 6.17 9.79 -0.42
C ARG A 143 5.37 9.50 -1.70
N CYS A 144 4.09 9.16 -1.62
CA CYS A 144 3.17 9.25 -2.76
C CYS A 144 2.74 10.71 -2.96
N TYR A 145 3.55 11.50 -3.67
CA TYR A 145 3.37 12.96 -3.71
C TYR A 145 2.01 13.40 -4.29
N ASP A 146 1.48 12.65 -5.25
CA ASP A 146 0.25 12.97 -5.97
C ASP A 146 -1.01 12.33 -5.37
N PHE A 147 -0.87 11.49 -4.33
CA PHE A 147 -1.99 10.73 -3.79
C PHE A 147 -3.02 11.63 -3.09
N ASN A 148 -4.27 11.60 -3.56
CA ASN A 148 -5.38 12.39 -3.00
C ASN A 148 -6.74 11.70 -3.25
N GLN A 149 -6.85 10.42 -2.90
CA GLN A 149 -8.05 9.61 -3.12
C GLN A 149 -8.87 9.43 -1.83
N PRO A 150 -10.21 9.34 -1.92
CA PRO A 150 -11.06 9.25 -0.74
C PRO A 150 -10.84 7.92 0.00
N LEU A 151 -10.55 8.00 1.30
CA LEU A 151 -10.36 6.86 2.19
C LEU A 151 -11.29 6.89 3.42
N GLY A 152 -12.21 7.85 3.49
CA GLY A 152 -13.06 8.08 4.67
C GLY A 152 -13.92 6.87 5.05
N ASP A 153 -14.31 6.04 4.08
CA ASP A 153 -15.15 4.85 4.27
C ASP A 153 -14.37 3.60 4.73
N TRP A 154 -13.04 3.69 4.89
CA TRP A 154 -12.24 2.56 5.35
C TRP A 154 -12.50 2.22 6.83
N ASP A 155 -12.78 0.95 7.11
CA ASP A 155 -12.86 0.43 8.48
C ASP A 155 -11.46 0.17 9.05
N VAL A 156 -10.91 1.15 9.78
CA VAL A 156 -9.57 1.08 10.38
C VAL A 156 -9.55 0.62 11.84
N ARG A 157 -10.66 0.10 12.39
CA ARG A 157 -10.79 -0.23 13.82
C ARG A 157 -9.79 -1.26 14.34
N LYS A 158 -9.21 -2.08 13.47
CA LYS A 158 -8.19 -3.09 13.81
C LYS A 158 -6.75 -2.61 13.61
N VAL A 159 -6.54 -1.47 12.98
CA VAL A 159 -5.20 -0.98 12.69
C VAL A 159 -4.54 -0.55 14.00
N GLU A 160 -3.34 -1.07 14.24
CA GLU A 160 -2.55 -0.75 15.43
C GLU A 160 -1.37 0.18 15.13
N ASN A 161 -0.88 0.22 13.88
CA ASN A 161 0.24 1.08 13.47
C ASN A 161 -0.09 1.86 12.19
N MET A 162 -0.02 3.20 12.28
CA MET A 162 -0.18 4.15 11.18
C MET A 162 1.00 5.14 11.08
N ASN A 163 2.17 4.77 11.62
CA ASN A 163 3.36 5.60 11.55
C ASN A 163 3.65 6.00 10.11
N SER A 164 3.91 7.29 9.89
CA SER A 164 4.30 7.84 8.58
C SER A 164 3.37 7.48 7.42
N MET A 165 2.13 7.03 7.66
CA MET A 165 1.24 6.47 6.62
C MET A 165 1.09 7.41 5.43
N PHE A 166 0.97 8.73 5.67
CA PHE A 166 0.87 9.77 4.66
C PHE A 166 2.09 10.70 4.62
N SER A 167 3.20 10.35 5.28
CA SER A 167 4.39 11.22 5.34
C SER A 167 4.84 11.65 3.93
N SER A 168 4.96 12.95 3.71
CA SER A 168 5.26 13.59 2.43
C SER A 168 4.23 13.34 1.30
N CYS A 169 2.97 12.99 1.59
CA CYS A 169 1.88 13.03 0.61
C CYS A 169 1.46 14.49 0.36
N LYS A 170 2.19 15.17 -0.52
CA LYS A 170 2.09 16.63 -0.71
C LYS A 170 0.71 17.12 -1.18
N SER A 171 -0.08 16.25 -1.81
CA SER A 171 -1.40 16.57 -2.36
C SER A 171 -2.57 16.07 -1.52
N PHE A 172 -2.32 15.32 -0.44
CA PHE A 172 -3.37 14.63 0.30
C PHE A 172 -4.17 15.59 1.19
N ASN A 173 -5.48 15.70 0.94
CA ASN A 173 -6.40 16.52 1.72
C ASN A 173 -7.83 15.92 1.76
N GLN A 174 -7.94 14.61 1.98
CA GLN A 174 -9.22 13.90 2.00
C GLN A 174 -9.76 13.74 3.42
N PRO A 175 -11.09 13.81 3.62
CA PRO A 175 -11.69 13.71 4.96
C PRO A 175 -11.45 12.32 5.56
N LEU A 176 -10.97 12.31 6.81
CA LEU A 176 -10.73 11.09 7.61
C LEU A 176 -11.41 11.14 8.99
N GLY A 177 -12.27 12.15 9.24
CA GLY A 177 -12.84 12.42 10.56
C GLY A 177 -13.70 11.29 11.13
N ASP A 178 -14.22 10.40 10.28
CA ASP A 178 -15.06 9.26 10.67
C ASP A 178 -14.25 7.98 11.00
N TRP A 179 -12.92 8.01 10.84
CA TRP A 179 -12.07 6.89 11.24
C TRP A 179 -12.10 6.64 12.75
N ASP A 180 -12.39 5.40 13.16
CA ASP A 180 -12.26 4.96 14.55
C ASP A 180 -10.84 4.44 14.80
N VAL A 181 -9.99 5.31 15.34
CA VAL A 181 -8.56 5.08 15.58
C VAL A 181 -8.21 4.59 16.98
N LYS A 182 -9.19 4.16 17.80
CA LYS A 182 -8.98 3.76 19.20
C LYS A 182 -8.01 2.59 19.43
N SER A 183 -7.74 1.81 18.39
CA SER A 183 -6.81 0.67 18.43
C SER A 183 -5.39 1.07 18.06
N VAL A 184 -5.19 2.24 17.47
CA VAL A 184 -3.88 2.70 17.01
C VAL A 184 -2.99 3.00 18.21
N LYS A 185 -1.80 2.40 18.20
CA LYS A 185 -0.77 2.52 19.23
C LYS A 185 0.31 3.55 18.86
N SER A 186 0.40 3.92 17.59
CA SER A 186 1.41 4.84 17.07
C SER A 186 0.99 5.49 15.74
N MET A 187 0.96 6.84 15.69
CA MET A 187 0.79 7.67 14.48
C MET A 187 1.96 8.64 14.26
N ARG A 188 3.16 8.24 14.70
CA ARG A 188 4.35 9.07 14.61
C ARG A 188 4.60 9.49 13.16
N PHE A 189 4.76 10.80 12.93
CA PHE A 189 4.97 11.38 11.60
C PHE A 189 3.88 11.07 10.55
N MET A 190 2.67 10.64 10.94
CA MET A 190 1.62 10.20 10.01
C MET A 190 1.35 11.22 8.89
N PHE A 191 1.29 12.52 9.22
CA PHE A 191 1.08 13.61 8.27
C PHE A 191 2.31 14.52 8.10
N HIS A 192 3.50 14.04 8.47
CA HIS A 192 4.71 14.85 8.35
C HIS A 192 4.92 15.31 6.90
N LYS A 193 5.08 16.62 6.66
CA LYS A 193 5.21 17.22 5.31
C LYS A 193 4.00 16.99 4.39
N CYS A 194 2.81 16.79 4.94
CA CYS A 194 1.55 16.91 4.18
C CYS A 194 1.17 18.39 4.05
N TYR A 195 1.72 19.08 3.04
CA TYR A 195 1.67 20.54 2.94
C TYR A 195 0.28 21.15 2.68
N VAL A 196 -0.76 20.35 2.51
CA VAL A 196 -2.13 20.82 2.23
C VAL A 196 -3.18 20.17 3.13
N PHE A 197 -2.80 19.25 4.02
CA PHE A 197 -3.75 18.53 4.84
C PHE A 197 -4.30 19.43 5.95
N ASN A 198 -5.62 19.68 5.91
CA ASN A 198 -6.32 20.48 6.91
C ASN A 198 -7.77 20.00 7.12
N GLN A 199 -7.96 18.68 7.21
CA GLN A 199 -9.28 18.09 7.42
C GLN A 199 -9.58 17.94 8.91
N ASP A 200 -10.86 18.08 9.27
CA ASP A 200 -11.32 17.89 10.64
C ASP A 200 -11.18 16.42 11.07
N ILE A 201 -10.28 16.21 12.04
CA ILE A 201 -10.04 14.95 12.74
C ILE A 201 -10.15 15.13 14.26
N SER A 202 -10.83 16.21 14.70
CA SER A 202 -10.99 16.56 16.11
C SER A 202 -11.66 15.47 16.94
N LYS A 203 -12.45 14.60 16.29
CA LYS A 203 -13.18 13.47 16.90
C LYS A 203 -12.32 12.23 17.16
N TRP A 204 -11.08 12.18 16.66
CA TRP A 204 -10.23 11.01 16.83
C TRP A 204 -9.86 10.79 18.31
N ASP A 205 -10.02 9.55 18.76
CA ASP A 205 -9.61 9.12 20.10
C ASP A 205 -8.19 8.54 20.07
N VAL A 206 -7.20 9.40 20.35
CA VAL A 206 -5.76 9.08 20.26
C VAL A 206 -5.14 8.63 21.59
N ARG A 207 -5.94 8.26 22.61
CA ARG A 207 -5.44 7.98 23.96
C ARG A 207 -4.49 6.77 24.06
N LYS A 208 -4.52 5.85 23.10
CA LYS A 208 -3.60 4.70 23.06
C LYS A 208 -2.32 4.98 22.27
N ASP A 209 -2.24 6.10 21.57
CA ASP A 209 -1.04 6.47 20.83
C ASP A 209 0.05 6.90 21.81
N GLN A 210 1.15 6.16 21.85
CA GLN A 210 2.28 6.42 22.73
C GLN A 210 3.28 7.43 22.14
N TYR A 211 3.13 7.77 20.85
CA TYR A 211 4.10 8.52 20.06
C TYR A 211 3.42 9.50 19.09
N THR A 212 2.53 10.35 19.62
CA THR A 212 1.86 11.43 18.87
C THR A 212 2.80 12.60 18.53
N GLU A 213 4.02 12.59 19.08
CA GLU A 213 5.05 13.55 18.76
C GLU A 213 5.29 13.57 17.24
N ASN A 214 5.25 14.78 16.66
CA ASN A 214 5.52 15.02 15.24
C ASN A 214 4.48 14.43 14.26
N THR A 215 3.31 13.98 14.70
CA THR A 215 2.21 13.55 13.80
C THR A 215 1.95 14.57 12.70
N PHE A 216 2.03 15.87 13.02
CA PHE A 216 1.78 17.00 12.11
C PHE A 216 3.02 17.88 11.85
N LEU A 217 4.24 17.35 12.00
CA LEU A 217 5.45 18.13 11.71
C LEU A 217 5.43 18.62 10.24
N ASP A 218 5.67 19.92 10.00
CA ASP A 218 5.56 20.52 8.66
C ASP A 218 4.20 20.30 7.95
N CYS A 219 3.10 20.20 8.71
CA CYS A 219 1.72 20.08 8.20
C CYS A 219 0.89 21.30 8.65
N PRO A 220 0.18 22.01 7.76
CA PRO A 220 -0.53 23.25 8.08
C PRO A 220 -1.93 22.99 8.66
N ILE A 221 -2.12 21.90 9.42
CA ILE A 221 -3.42 21.60 10.03
C ILE A 221 -3.77 22.67 11.09
N ASP A 222 -4.98 23.21 10.98
CA ASP A 222 -5.51 24.15 11.95
C ASP A 222 -5.66 23.47 13.31
N ASN A 223 -5.34 24.19 14.38
CA ASN A 223 -5.41 23.64 15.73
C ASN A 223 -6.82 23.12 16.08
N SER A 224 -7.88 23.76 15.57
CA SER A 224 -9.27 23.33 15.76
C SER A 224 -9.62 22.00 15.09
N ASN A 225 -8.87 21.60 14.05
CA ASN A 225 -9.05 20.34 13.33
C ASN A 225 -8.27 19.18 13.98
N LYS A 226 -7.35 19.47 14.91
CA LYS A 226 -6.56 18.44 15.62
C LYS A 226 -7.42 17.73 16.68
N PRO A 227 -7.14 16.45 17.00
CA PRO A 227 -7.72 15.78 18.16
C PRO A 227 -7.45 16.57 19.44
N GLU A 228 -8.41 16.64 20.36
CA GLU A 228 -8.32 17.47 21.58
C GLU A 228 -7.00 17.29 22.34
N ALA A 229 -6.52 16.04 22.46
CA ALA A 229 -5.26 15.71 23.14
C ALA A 229 -4.00 16.29 22.47
N LEU A 230 -4.08 16.76 21.22
CA LEU A 230 -2.99 17.30 20.42
C LEU A 230 -3.19 18.79 20.06
N GLN A 231 -4.26 19.40 20.58
CA GLN A 231 -4.46 20.84 20.43
C GLN A 231 -3.46 21.58 21.31
N GLU A 232 -2.79 22.58 20.73
CA GLU A 232 -2.04 23.54 21.51
C GLU A 232 -3.05 24.43 22.25
N LEU A 233 -2.87 24.61 23.57
CA LEU A 233 -3.64 25.61 24.30
C LEU A 233 -3.23 26.98 23.76
N SER A 234 -4.17 27.71 23.15
CA SER A 234 -3.99 29.13 22.85
C SER A 234 -3.72 29.85 24.16
N ILE A 235 -2.49 30.35 24.34
CA ILE A 235 -2.11 31.24 25.46
C ILE A 235 -2.74 32.61 25.25
#